data_AF-A0A2G6JR30-F1
#
_entry.id   AF-A0A2G6JR30-F1
#
_cell.length_a   1.000
_cell.length_b   1.000
_cell.length_c   1.000
_cell.angle_alpha   90.00
_cell.angle_beta   90.00
_cell.angle_gamma   90.00
#
_symmetry.space_group_name_H-M   'P 1'
#
loop_
_entity.id
_entity.type
_entity.pdbx_description
1 polymer ?
#
loop_
_entity_poly.entity_id
_entity_poly.type
_entity_poly.pdbx_seq_one_letter_code
_entity_poly.pdbx_strand_id
1 'polypeptide(L)'
;MSIPDDAAPAAAAIVDAGAGAEDERGGQRSGGVPKPKKQTAAAAARDSLSRPWASLAALVMAVLWTIPTVGLLVTSFRSARDINSSGWWSSFTNPGAYTLTNYQQALAPGRSSLAEYFVNSAVITVPAVLLPMLLASLAAYAFAWMD
;
A
#
# COMPACT_ATOMS: atom_id res chain seq x y z
N MET A 1 -39.91 69.91 38.67
CA MET A 1 -40.27 69.12 37.47
C MET A 1 -40.74 67.76 37.99
N SER A 2 -41.87 67.65 38.67
CA SER A 2 -43.27 67.68 38.20
C SER A 2 -43.63 66.52 37.25
N ILE A 3 -44.27 65.49 37.85
CA ILE A 3 -45.41 64.68 37.34
C ILE A 3 -45.06 63.51 36.38
N PRO A 4 -45.69 62.30 36.47
CA PRO A 4 -46.24 61.56 37.63
C PRO A 4 -46.16 60.01 37.52
N ASP A 5 -46.76 59.37 38.53
CA ASP A 5 -47.40 58.05 38.62
C ASP A 5 -47.82 57.35 37.32
N ASP A 6 -47.64 56.02 37.29
CA ASP A 6 -48.79 55.12 37.11
C ASP A 6 -48.47 53.65 37.50
N ALA A 7 -49.46 53.04 38.15
CA ALA A 7 -49.66 51.61 38.41
C ALA A 7 -48.94 50.93 39.62
N ALA A 8 -49.53 51.16 40.81
CA ALA A 8 -49.76 50.12 41.83
C ALA A 8 -50.83 49.10 41.33
N PRO A 9 -51.25 48.02 42.04
CA PRO A 9 -50.95 47.57 43.41
C PRO A 9 -50.57 46.05 43.42
N ALA A 10 -50.34 45.29 44.50
CA ALA A 10 -51.10 45.13 45.72
C ALA A 10 -50.41 44.08 46.62
N ALA A 11 -50.78 44.14 47.91
CA ALA A 11 -50.81 43.06 48.89
C ALA A 11 -49.44 42.54 49.40
N ALA A 12 -49.08 42.96 50.61
CA ALA A 12 -49.35 42.23 51.86
C ALA A 12 -48.30 41.13 52.08
N ALA A 13 -47.19 41.44 52.76
CA ALA A 13 -47.06 41.49 54.22
C ALA A 13 -46.80 40.10 54.85
N ILE A 14 -45.99 40.15 55.91
CA ILE A 14 -45.81 39.21 57.03
C ILE A 14 -45.11 37.86 56.79
N VAL A 15 -43.84 37.81 57.23
CA VAL A 15 -43.28 36.89 58.25
C VAL A 15 -43.70 35.41 58.18
N ASP A 16 -42.74 34.53 57.92
CA ASP A 16 -42.40 33.46 58.89
C ASP A 16 -41.01 32.87 58.62
N ALA A 17 -40.33 32.51 59.70
CA ALA A 17 -39.06 31.81 59.72
C ALA A 17 -39.33 30.29 59.79
N GLY A 18 -38.59 29.48 59.04
CA GLY A 18 -38.71 28.03 59.24
C GLY A 18 -38.04 27.17 58.18
N ALA A 19 -36.92 26.58 58.57
CA ALA A 19 -36.54 25.18 58.34
C ALA A 19 -36.85 24.50 56.99
N GLY A 20 -35.77 24.08 56.33
CA GLY A 20 -35.66 22.74 55.74
C GLY A 20 -36.34 22.52 54.38
N ALA A 21 -35.57 22.63 53.31
CA ALA A 21 -35.80 21.85 52.09
C ALA A 21 -34.46 21.65 51.37
N GLU A 22 -34.12 20.39 51.15
CA GLU A 22 -32.98 19.89 50.40
C GLU A 22 -33.02 20.42 48.95
N ASP A 23 -31.97 21.09 48.49
CA ASP A 23 -31.78 21.44 47.07
C ASP A 23 -30.72 20.51 46.48
N GLU A 24 -31.22 19.44 45.87
CA GLU A 24 -30.50 18.62 44.90
C GLU A 24 -30.14 19.47 43.68
N ARG A 25 -28.96 20.11 43.70
CA ARG A 25 -28.36 20.67 42.49
C ARG A 25 -26.88 20.33 42.36
N GLY A 26 -26.63 19.47 41.38
CA GLY A 26 -25.73 19.90 40.32
C GLY A 26 -24.35 19.28 40.32
N GLY A 27 -24.21 18.27 39.46
CA GLY A 27 -23.03 18.16 38.62
C GLY A 27 -21.85 17.42 39.25
N GLN A 28 -21.93 16.09 39.21
CA GLN A 28 -20.76 15.21 39.17
C GLN A 28 -19.77 15.74 38.11
N ARG A 29 -18.74 16.45 38.55
CA ARG A 29 -17.50 16.62 37.79
C ARG A 29 -16.75 15.30 37.89
N SER A 30 -17.24 14.31 37.14
CA SER A 30 -16.50 13.09 36.84
C SER A 30 -15.30 13.49 35.99
N GLY A 31 -14.21 13.81 36.65
CA GLY A 31 -12.88 13.93 36.04
C GLY A 31 -12.47 12.55 35.53
N GLY A 32 -13.03 12.17 34.37
CA GLY A 32 -12.61 10.99 33.64
C GLY A 32 -11.17 11.17 33.22
N VAL A 33 -10.26 10.50 33.92
CA VAL A 33 -8.86 10.36 33.50
C VAL A 33 -8.88 9.87 32.05
N PRO A 34 -8.28 10.60 31.08
CA PRO A 34 -8.18 10.12 29.71
C PRO A 34 -7.39 8.83 29.72
N LYS A 35 -8.06 7.70 29.51
CA LYS A 35 -7.39 6.40 29.41
C LYS A 35 -6.43 6.46 28.22
N PRO A 36 -5.12 6.23 28.41
CA PRO A 36 -4.17 6.26 27.30
C PRO A 36 -4.58 5.19 26.31
N LYS A 37 -4.89 5.59 25.06
CA LYS A 37 -5.09 4.65 23.96
C LYS A 37 -3.80 3.84 23.85
N LYS A 38 -3.81 2.59 24.34
CA LYS A 38 -2.72 1.66 24.13
C LYS A 38 -2.59 1.48 22.63
N GLN A 39 -1.62 2.18 22.03
CA GLN A 39 -1.25 1.97 20.64
C GLN A 39 -0.78 0.51 20.55
N THR A 40 -1.61 -0.33 19.94
CA THR A 40 -1.28 -1.73 19.67
C THR A 40 0.04 -1.76 18.91
N ALA A 41 0.88 -2.78 19.08
CA ALA A 41 2.15 -2.88 18.31
C ALA A 41 1.94 -2.74 16.79
N ALA A 42 0.77 -3.19 16.31
CA ALA A 42 0.30 -2.99 14.93
C ALA A 42 0.06 -1.52 14.52
N ALA A 43 -0.18 -0.59 15.46
CA ALA A 43 -0.26 0.87 15.30
C ALA A 43 1.09 1.54 15.11
N ALA A 44 2.07 1.17 15.92
CA ALA A 44 3.43 1.70 15.80
C ALA A 44 4.13 1.19 14.52
N ALA A 45 3.87 -0.06 14.12
CA ALA A 45 4.41 -0.62 12.88
C ALA A 45 3.88 0.10 11.63
N ARG A 46 2.56 0.38 11.55
CA ARG A 46 1.96 1.13 10.43
C ARG A 46 2.45 2.59 10.34
N ASP A 47 2.72 3.24 11.46
CA ASP A 47 3.32 4.59 11.49
C ASP A 47 4.82 4.59 11.13
N SER A 48 5.54 3.49 11.37
CA SER A 48 6.94 3.38 10.98
C SER A 48 7.14 3.17 9.47
N LEU A 49 6.15 2.57 8.80
CA LEU A 49 6.13 2.28 7.36
C LEU A 49 5.52 3.41 6.52
N SER A 50 4.69 4.29 7.10
CA SER A 50 4.08 5.44 6.41
C SER A 50 5.01 6.62 6.20
N ARG A 51 6.31 6.47 6.50
CA ARG A 51 7.27 7.55 6.37
C ARG A 51 7.63 7.74 4.88
N PRO A 52 7.59 8.97 4.34
CA PRO A 52 7.87 9.24 2.93
C PRO A 52 9.24 8.75 2.45
N TRP A 53 10.21 8.58 3.36
CA TRP A 53 11.51 7.98 3.05
C TRP A 53 11.43 6.49 2.73
N ALA A 54 10.51 5.73 3.34
CA ALA A 54 10.32 4.31 3.06
C ALA A 54 9.72 4.12 1.65
N SER A 55 8.75 4.97 1.28
CA SER A 55 8.22 5.00 -0.09
C SER A 55 9.26 5.44 -1.11
N LEU A 56 10.10 6.44 -0.79
CA LEU A 56 11.20 6.86 -1.66
C LEU A 56 12.24 5.74 -1.82
N ALA A 57 12.63 5.06 -0.74
CA ALA A 57 13.55 3.94 -0.79
C ALA A 57 12.99 2.78 -1.63
N ALA A 58 11.71 2.45 -1.46
CA ALA A 58 11.04 1.45 -2.28
C ALA A 58 11.01 1.84 -3.76
N LEU A 59 10.77 3.11 -4.08
CA LEU A 59 10.79 3.62 -5.45
C LEU A 59 12.19 3.55 -6.06
N VAL A 60 13.23 3.98 -5.33
CA VAL A 60 14.62 3.90 -5.79
C VAL A 60 15.02 2.45 -6.03
N MET A 61 14.67 1.54 -5.12
CA MET A 61 14.92 0.12 -5.30
C MET A 61 14.20 -0.44 -6.52
N ALA A 62 12.93 -0.07 -6.75
CA ALA A 62 12.18 -0.47 -7.93
C ALA A 62 12.85 0.02 -9.22
N VAL A 63 13.29 1.28 -9.28
CA VAL A 63 14.01 1.83 -10.45
C VAL A 63 15.36 1.14 -10.64
N LEU A 64 16.12 0.93 -9.58
CA LEU A 64 17.42 0.25 -9.65
C LEU A 64 17.26 -1.17 -10.19
N TRP A 65 16.22 -1.87 -9.75
CA TRP A 65 15.86 -3.21 -10.24
C TRP A 65 15.45 -3.22 -11.72
N THR A 66 14.91 -2.13 -12.29
CA THR A 66 14.43 -2.14 -13.68
C THR A 66 15.56 -1.86 -14.68
N ILE A 67 16.68 -1.29 -14.22
CA ILE A 67 17.87 -1.03 -15.05
C ILE A 67 18.29 -2.27 -15.88
N PRO A 68 18.46 -3.48 -15.33
CA PRO A 68 18.81 -4.66 -16.13
C PRO A 68 17.75 -4.99 -17.19
N THR A 69 16.46 -4.85 -16.87
CA THR A 69 15.36 -5.11 -17.82
C THR A 69 15.36 -4.09 -18.96
N VAL A 70 15.58 -2.81 -18.66
CA VAL A 70 15.70 -1.76 -19.68
C VAL A 70 16.94 -1.98 -20.55
N GLY A 71 18.06 -2.35 -19.94
CA GLY A 71 19.29 -2.69 -20.68
C GLY A 71 19.07 -3.84 -21.66
N LEU A 72 18.38 -4.91 -21.25
CA LEU A 72 18.01 -6.01 -22.14
C LEU A 72 17.05 -5.57 -23.25
N LEU A 73 16.07 -4.73 -22.94
CA LEU A 73 15.12 -4.20 -23.93
C LEU A 73 15.82 -3.34 -24.98
N VAL A 74 16.73 -2.44 -24.58
CA VAL A 74 17.51 -1.64 -25.54
C VAL A 74 18.39 -2.56 -26.40
N THR A 75 19.00 -3.56 -25.78
CA THR A 75 19.89 -4.52 -26.44
C THR A 75 19.15 -5.39 -27.46
N SER A 76 17.89 -5.74 -27.24
CA SER A 76 17.14 -6.63 -28.15
C SER A 76 16.96 -6.04 -29.55
N PHE A 77 16.94 -4.71 -29.67
CA PHE A 77 16.90 -3.99 -30.93
C PHE A 77 18.29 -3.69 -31.52
N ARG A 78 19.40 -3.97 -30.84
CA ARG A 78 20.75 -3.71 -31.36
C ARG A 78 21.26 -4.89 -32.18
N SER A 79 22.07 -4.64 -33.21
CA SER A 79 22.66 -5.71 -34.00
C SER A 79 23.62 -6.58 -33.16
N ALA A 80 23.76 -7.87 -33.50
CA ALA A 80 24.68 -8.78 -32.80
C ALA A 80 26.14 -8.26 -32.75
N ARG A 81 26.57 -7.49 -33.77
CA ARG A 81 27.90 -6.87 -33.81
C ARG A 81 28.05 -5.78 -32.74
N ASP A 82 27.02 -5.00 -32.53
CA ASP A 82 27.04 -3.86 -31.61
C ASP A 82 26.93 -4.30 -30.14
N ILE A 83 26.20 -5.40 -29.90
CA ILE A 83 26.08 -6.05 -28.59
C ILE A 83 27.45 -6.56 -28.11
N ASN A 84 28.26 -7.11 -29.03
CA ASN A 84 29.57 -7.69 -28.69
C ASN A 84 30.71 -6.66 -28.58
N SER A 85 30.50 -5.42 -29.03
CA SER A 85 31.55 -4.39 -29.09
C SER A 85 31.33 -3.21 -28.14
N SER A 86 30.11 -2.98 -27.65
CA SER A 86 29.80 -1.84 -26.77
C SER A 86 28.59 -2.08 -25.89
N GLY A 87 28.57 -1.46 -24.71
CA GLY A 87 27.46 -1.57 -23.75
C GLY A 87 26.15 -0.96 -24.25
N TRP A 88 25.02 -1.38 -23.68
CA TRP A 88 23.67 -0.98 -24.10
C TRP A 88 23.42 0.55 -24.03
N TRP A 89 24.09 1.25 -23.11
CA TRP A 89 24.02 2.70 -22.98
C TRP A 89 24.53 3.46 -24.22
N SER A 90 25.39 2.86 -25.06
CA SER A 90 25.84 3.50 -26.31
C SER A 90 24.72 3.67 -27.33
N SER A 91 23.60 2.97 -27.15
CA SER A 91 22.41 3.07 -28.00
C SER A 91 21.77 4.47 -27.96
N PHE A 92 21.96 5.22 -26.87
CA PHE A 92 21.50 6.62 -26.76
C PHE A 92 22.35 7.59 -27.59
N THR A 93 23.62 7.25 -27.82
CA THR A 93 24.55 8.09 -28.59
C THR A 93 24.57 7.76 -30.08
N ASN A 94 24.13 6.57 -30.48
CA ASN A 94 24.10 6.14 -31.87
C ASN A 94 22.78 5.40 -32.21
N PRO A 95 21.66 6.14 -32.36
CA PRO A 95 20.34 5.56 -32.57
C PRO A 95 20.10 4.97 -33.98
N GLY A 96 21.06 5.07 -34.90
CA GLY A 96 20.93 4.57 -36.28
C GLY A 96 21.10 3.04 -36.42
N ALA A 97 21.45 2.33 -35.36
CA ALA A 97 21.80 0.90 -35.38
C ALA A 97 20.65 -0.04 -34.92
N TYR A 98 19.44 0.48 -34.76
CA TYR A 98 18.29 -0.36 -34.39
C TYR A 98 17.87 -1.26 -35.55
N THR A 99 17.70 -2.55 -35.26
CA THR A 99 17.31 -3.58 -36.21
C THR A 99 16.34 -4.57 -35.57
N LEU A 100 15.54 -5.23 -36.41
CA LEU A 100 14.64 -6.31 -36.04
C LEU A 100 15.18 -7.69 -36.47
N THR A 101 16.39 -7.75 -37.03
CA THR A 101 16.99 -9.00 -37.52
C THR A 101 17.10 -10.07 -36.43
N ASN A 102 17.36 -9.70 -35.18
CA ASN A 102 17.43 -10.64 -34.06
C ASN A 102 16.12 -11.39 -33.85
N TYR A 103 14.99 -10.68 -33.90
CA TYR A 103 13.66 -11.26 -33.75
C TYR A 103 13.29 -12.14 -34.94
N GLN A 104 13.58 -11.68 -36.17
CA GLN A 104 13.36 -12.47 -37.37
C GLN A 104 14.15 -13.77 -37.33
N GLN A 105 15.41 -13.73 -36.89
CA GLN A 105 16.26 -14.91 -36.78
C GLN A 105 15.79 -15.88 -35.68
N ALA A 106 15.33 -15.37 -34.53
CA ALA A 106 14.85 -16.20 -33.43
C ALA A 106 13.49 -16.87 -33.71
N LEU A 107 12.60 -16.17 -34.44
CA LEU A 107 11.25 -16.64 -34.78
C LEU A 107 11.19 -17.37 -36.12
N ALA A 108 12.24 -17.27 -36.95
CA ALA A 108 12.29 -17.96 -38.23
C ALA A 108 12.10 -19.48 -38.05
N PRO A 109 11.25 -20.12 -38.87
CA PRO A 109 11.15 -21.57 -38.90
C PRO A 109 12.51 -22.18 -39.25
N GLY A 110 12.99 -23.11 -38.41
CA GLY A 110 14.30 -23.74 -38.55
C GLY A 110 14.51 -24.82 -37.49
N ARG A 111 15.70 -25.44 -37.48
CA ARG A 111 16.03 -26.56 -36.56
C ARG A 111 16.08 -26.18 -35.06
N SER A 112 16.04 -24.89 -34.73
CA SER A 112 16.18 -24.38 -33.37
C SER A 112 15.33 -23.11 -33.19
N SER A 113 14.05 -23.21 -33.56
CA SER A 113 13.14 -22.06 -33.43
C SER A 113 12.84 -21.77 -31.95
N LEU A 114 12.75 -20.49 -31.59
CA LEU A 114 12.39 -20.08 -30.23
C LEU A 114 10.99 -20.59 -29.82
N ALA A 115 10.07 -20.71 -30.78
CA ALA A 115 8.73 -21.23 -30.54
C ALA A 115 8.74 -22.69 -30.06
N GLU A 116 9.60 -23.53 -30.63
CA GLU A 116 9.75 -24.92 -30.21
C GLU A 116 10.30 -25.03 -28.78
N TYR A 117 11.32 -24.23 -28.44
CA TYR A 117 11.84 -24.18 -27.07
C TYR A 117 10.82 -23.65 -26.06
N PHE A 118 10.00 -22.67 -26.46
CA PHE A 118 8.92 -22.16 -25.63
C PHE A 118 7.87 -23.24 -25.33
N VAL A 119 7.43 -23.99 -26.34
CA VAL A 119 6.48 -25.11 -26.15
C VAL A 119 7.10 -26.20 -25.28
N ASN A 120 8.34 -26.60 -25.53
CA ASN A 120 9.03 -27.61 -24.71
C ASN A 120 9.13 -27.16 -23.24
N SER A 121 9.43 -25.89 -23.00
CA SER A 121 9.47 -25.33 -21.65
C SER A 121 8.09 -25.34 -21.01
N ALA A 122 7.05 -24.87 -21.70
CA ALA A 122 5.68 -24.85 -21.18
C ALA A 122 5.17 -26.26 -20.81
N VAL A 123 5.43 -27.24 -21.68
CA VAL A 123 5.06 -28.65 -21.47
C VAL A 123 5.72 -29.23 -20.22
N ILE A 124 6.93 -28.79 -19.86
CA ILE A 124 7.62 -29.25 -18.65
C ILE A 124 7.20 -28.44 -17.41
N THR A 125 7.08 -27.11 -17.53
CA THR A 125 6.81 -26.24 -16.38
C THR A 125 5.39 -26.37 -15.86
N VAL A 126 4.40 -26.56 -16.74
CA VAL A 126 2.99 -26.71 -16.33
C VAL A 126 2.80 -27.89 -15.37
N PRO A 127 3.19 -29.13 -15.71
CA PRO A 127 3.07 -30.24 -14.76
C PRO A 127 4.01 -30.07 -13.56
N ALA A 128 5.20 -29.51 -13.75
CA ALA A 128 6.17 -29.31 -12.67
C ALA A 128 5.72 -28.30 -11.61
N VAL A 129 4.89 -27.32 -11.96
CA VAL A 129 4.31 -26.37 -10.99
C VAL A 129 3.00 -26.90 -10.41
N LEU A 130 2.15 -27.49 -11.25
CA LEU A 130 0.84 -27.96 -10.82
C LEU A 130 0.94 -29.11 -9.81
N LEU A 131 1.83 -30.10 -10.03
CA LEU A 131 1.93 -31.26 -9.15
C LEU A 131 2.34 -30.85 -7.71
N PRO A 132 3.41 -30.06 -7.48
CA PRO A 132 3.74 -29.55 -6.15
C PRO A 132 2.68 -28.63 -5.57
N MET A 133 2.05 -27.78 -6.38
CA MET A 133 1.01 -26.86 -5.89
C MET A 133 -0.24 -27.62 -5.41
N LEU A 134 -0.62 -28.70 -6.10
CA LEU A 134 -1.71 -29.58 -5.69
C LEU A 134 -1.36 -30.32 -4.38
N LEU A 135 -0.17 -30.89 -4.28
CA LEU A 135 0.28 -31.54 -3.03
C LEU A 135 0.36 -30.56 -1.87
N ALA A 136 0.86 -29.34 -2.11
CA ALA A 136 0.88 -28.28 -1.11
C ALA A 136 -0.53 -27.89 -0.66
N SER A 137 -1.49 -27.82 -1.60
CA SER A 137 -2.88 -27.49 -1.28
C SER A 137 -3.57 -28.57 -0.44
N LEU A 138 -3.33 -29.86 -0.74
CA LEU A 138 -3.82 -30.98 0.05
C LEU A 138 -3.19 -31.03 1.45
N ALA A 139 -1.87 -30.79 1.54
CA ALA A 139 -1.18 -30.70 2.83
C ALA A 139 -1.71 -29.52 3.67
N ALA A 140 -1.94 -28.36 3.04
CA ALA A 140 -2.51 -27.19 3.71
C ALA A 140 -3.92 -27.48 4.25
N TYR A 141 -4.77 -28.21 3.51
CA TYR A 141 -6.08 -28.64 3.99
C TYR A 141 -5.96 -29.57 5.21
N ALA A 142 -5.04 -30.54 5.18
CA ALA A 142 -4.80 -31.43 6.31
C ALA A 142 -4.31 -30.67 7.56
N PHE A 143 -3.42 -29.68 7.40
CA PHE A 143 -2.95 -28.84 8.51
C PHE A 143 -4.02 -27.86 9.02
N ALA A 144 -4.92 -27.39 8.16
CA ALA A 144 -5.97 -26.45 8.56
C ALA A 144 -7.01 -27.06 9.50
N TRP A 145 -7.07 -28.40 9.59
CA TRP A 145 -8.02 -29.13 10.44
C TRP A 145 -7.34 -30.04 11.48
N MET A 146 -6.03 -29.87 11.67
CA MET A 146 -5.28 -30.55 12.71
C MET A 146 -5.12 -29.59 13.89
N ASP A 147 -6.00 -29.73 14.88
CA ASP A 147 -5.87 -29.06 16.19
C ASP A 147 -4.66 -29.58 16.97
#